data_AF-A0A933YFH3-F1
#
_entry.id   AF-A0A933YFH3-F1
#
_cell.length_a   1.000
_cell.length_b   1.000
_cell.length_c   1.000
_cell.angle_alpha   90.00
_cell.angle_beta   90.00
_cell.angle_gamma   90.00
#
_symmetry.space_group_name_H-M   'P 1'
#
loop_
_entity.id
_entity.type
_entity.pdbx_description
1 polymer ?
#
loop_
_entity_poly.entity_id
_entity_poly.type
_entity_poly.pdbx_seq_one_letter_code
_entity_poly.pdbx_strand_id
1 'polypeptide(L)'
;MDIFSAAFFASQLDWIIIAVVAVLISLECFRAGPARAISIALSFPLALLLRDSLSNAAYAGPLAASLTTPVLQAALFGILFGGSFFLVYRMTYSFDVGSPGLAQAILCGAAATAVIVAVWIMTPVLQDIWHFGPNVQSVFGAAYRLWWLLAAYFALAFARG
;
A
#
# COMPACT_ATOMS: atom_id res chain seq x y z
N MET A 1 22.70 1.91 -25.99
CA MET A 1 22.29 2.21 -24.60
C MET A 1 22.41 0.90 -23.85
N ASP A 2 23.45 0.78 -23.03
CA ASP A 2 23.81 -0.49 -22.39
C ASP A 2 22.77 -0.89 -21.36
N ILE A 3 22.49 -2.18 -21.25
CA ILE A 3 21.48 -2.77 -20.35
C ILE A 3 21.69 -2.30 -18.89
N PHE A 4 22.94 -2.02 -18.51
CA PHE A 4 23.30 -1.46 -17.21
C PHE A 4 22.78 -0.05 -16.95
N SER A 5 22.73 0.82 -17.96
CA SER A 5 22.19 2.17 -17.77
C SER A 5 20.67 2.12 -17.62
N ALA A 6 19.98 1.30 -18.41
CA ALA A 6 18.53 1.10 -18.30
C ALA A 6 18.10 0.54 -16.92
N ALA A 7 18.82 -0.47 -16.40
CA ALA A 7 18.53 -1.04 -15.08
C ALA A 7 18.79 -0.05 -13.93
N PHE A 8 19.83 0.78 -14.06
CA PHE A 8 20.13 1.83 -13.09
C PHE A 8 19.05 2.91 -13.06
N PHE A 9 18.59 3.38 -14.22
CA PHE A 9 17.49 4.34 -14.31
C PHE A 9 16.17 3.78 -13.77
N ALA A 10 15.85 2.51 -14.06
CA ALA A 10 14.65 1.86 -13.51
C ALA A 10 14.71 1.77 -11.97
N SER A 11 15.85 1.40 -11.40
CA SER A 11 16.00 1.37 -9.94
C SER A 11 15.90 2.74 -9.29
N GLN A 12 16.36 3.81 -9.95
CA GLN A 12 16.22 5.18 -9.45
C GLN A 12 14.76 5.65 -9.52
N LEU A 13 14.06 5.30 -10.59
CA LEU A 13 12.66 5.63 -10.79
C LEU A 13 11.78 5.05 -9.68
N ASP A 14 12.04 3.82 -9.23
CA ASP A 14 11.29 3.20 -8.13
C ASP A 14 11.35 4.02 -6.84
N TRP A 15 12.55 4.48 -6.45
CA TRP A 15 12.72 5.30 -5.26
C TRP A 15 12.05 6.66 -5.38
N ILE A 16 12.06 7.24 -6.59
CA ILE A 16 11.32 8.48 -6.86
C ILE A 16 9.82 8.26 -6.69
N ILE A 17 9.27 7.16 -7.22
CA ILE A 17 7.83 6.83 -7.07
C ILE A 17 7.49 6.66 -5.58
N ILE A 18 8.30 5.90 -4.84
CA ILE A 18 8.11 5.70 -3.39
C ILE A 18 8.14 7.04 -2.65
N ALA A 19 9.12 7.90 -2.94
CA ALA A 19 9.23 9.21 -2.32
C ALA A 19 8.03 10.12 -2.63
N VAL A 20 7.56 10.13 -3.88
CA VAL A 20 6.38 10.89 -4.29
C VAL A 20 5.13 10.40 -3.55
N VAL A 21 4.92 9.08 -3.48
CA VAL A 21 3.79 8.50 -2.73
C VAL A 21 3.87 8.89 -1.26
N ALA A 22 5.05 8.81 -0.64
CA ALA A 22 5.25 9.21 0.75
C ALA A 22 4.93 10.70 0.97
N VAL A 23 5.37 11.58 0.08
CA VAL A 23 5.08 13.02 0.15
C VAL A 23 3.59 13.29 -0.01
N LEU A 24 2.92 12.67 -1.00
CA LEU A 24 1.49 12.86 -1.22
C LEU A 24 0.65 12.42 -0.02
N ILE A 25 0.97 11.25 0.55
CA ILE A 25 0.28 10.77 1.75
C ILE A 25 0.59 11.67 2.95
N SER A 26 1.84 12.13 3.11
CA SER A 26 2.22 13.06 4.18
C SER A 26 1.45 14.37 4.09
N LEU A 27 1.32 14.95 2.88
CA LEU A 27 0.54 16.17 2.65
C LEU A 27 -0.94 15.97 2.95
N GLU A 28 -1.49 14.81 2.57
CA GLU A 28 -2.88 14.49 2.89
C GLU A 28 -3.08 14.29 4.40
N CYS A 29 -2.12 13.67 5.11
CA CYS A 29 -2.14 13.58 6.57
C CYS A 29 -2.09 14.94 7.23
N PHE A 30 -1.22 15.83 6.74
CA PHE A 30 -1.08 17.18 7.26
C PHE A 30 -2.39 17.96 7.11
N ARG A 31 -3.08 17.79 5.98
CA ARG A 31 -4.31 18.51 5.64
C ARG A 31 -5.57 17.95 6.31
N ALA A 32 -5.70 16.63 6.36
CA ALA A 32 -6.95 15.94 6.71
C ALA A 32 -6.82 14.96 7.89
N GLY A 33 -5.68 14.98 8.58
CA GLY A 33 -5.42 14.12 9.73
C GLY A 33 -4.86 12.74 9.37
N PRO A 34 -4.31 12.00 10.37
CA PRO A 34 -3.68 10.70 10.15
C PRO A 34 -4.69 9.58 9.83
N ALA A 35 -5.99 9.79 10.11
CA ALA A 35 -7.03 8.78 9.93
C ALA A 35 -7.10 8.23 8.50
N ARG A 36 -6.90 9.09 7.48
CA ARG A 36 -6.91 8.65 6.07
C ARG A 36 -5.74 7.76 5.72
N ALA A 37 -4.52 8.12 6.13
CA ALA A 37 -3.35 7.30 5.84
C ALA A 37 -3.36 5.98 6.59
N ILE A 38 -3.84 5.97 7.84
CA ILE A 38 -4.08 4.74 8.59
C ILE A 38 -5.10 3.86 7.84
N SER A 39 -6.17 4.46 7.33
CA SER A 39 -7.18 3.72 6.55
C SER A 39 -6.59 3.12 5.28
N ILE A 40 -5.77 3.86 4.54
CA ILE A 40 -5.05 3.35 3.36
C ILE A 40 -4.12 2.19 3.74
N ALA A 41 -3.32 2.38 4.79
CA ALA A 41 -2.36 1.38 5.24
C ALA A 41 -3.03 0.09 5.72
N LEU A 42 -4.23 0.16 6.29
CA LEU A 42 -4.98 -1.01 6.73
C LEU A 42 -5.83 -1.64 5.61
N SER A 43 -6.38 -0.84 4.70
CA SER A 43 -7.22 -1.33 3.63
C SER A 43 -6.43 -2.08 2.57
N PHE A 44 -5.18 -1.70 2.32
CA PHE A 44 -4.32 -2.34 1.33
C PHE A 44 -4.03 -3.84 1.64
N PRO A 45 -3.54 -4.24 2.83
CA PRO A 45 -3.43 -5.64 3.20
C PRO A 45 -4.78 -6.34 3.38
N LEU A 46 -5.83 -5.62 3.80
CA LEU A 46 -7.18 -6.19 3.88
C LEU A 46 -7.71 -6.59 2.50
N ALA A 47 -7.46 -5.77 1.47
CA ALA A 47 -7.82 -6.09 0.09
C ALA A 47 -7.10 -7.33 -0.42
N LEU A 48 -5.84 -7.54 -0.03
CA LEU A 48 -5.09 -8.76 -0.32
C LEU A 48 -5.75 -9.99 0.32
N LEU A 49 -6.10 -9.91 1.62
CA LEU A 49 -6.77 -11.01 2.32
C LEU A 49 -8.15 -11.34 1.73
N LEU A 50 -8.92 -10.31 1.37
CA LEU A 50 -10.22 -10.48 0.72
C LEU A 50 -10.09 -11.13 -0.65
N ARG A 51 -9.06 -10.78 -1.40
CA ARG A 51 -8.75 -11.40 -2.69
C ARG A 51 -8.39 -12.87 -2.53
N ASP A 52 -7.57 -13.23 -1.56
CA ASP A 52 -7.21 -14.63 -1.32
C ASP A 52 -8.45 -15.44 -0.91
N SER A 53 -9.32 -14.83 -0.10
CA SER A 53 -10.58 -15.42 0.35
C SER A 53 -11.64 -15.56 -0.76
N LEU A 54 -11.59 -14.70 -1.78
CA LEU A 54 -12.53 -14.68 -2.91
C LEU A 54 -12.54 -15.99 -3.70
N SER A 55 -11.38 -16.64 -3.83
CA SER A 55 -11.25 -17.94 -4.49
C SER A 55 -12.12 -19.03 -3.86
N ASN A 56 -12.40 -18.91 -2.55
CA ASN A 56 -13.20 -19.86 -1.77
C ASN A 56 -14.67 -19.43 -1.60
N ALA A 57 -15.07 -18.27 -2.11
CA ALA A 57 -16.42 -17.74 -1.94
C ALA A 57 -17.40 -18.38 -2.94
N ALA A 58 -18.47 -19.03 -2.45
CA ALA A 58 -19.41 -19.80 -3.26
C ALA A 58 -20.02 -19.04 -4.46
N TYR A 59 -20.30 -17.74 -4.31
CA TYR A 59 -20.91 -16.92 -5.36
C TYR A 59 -19.92 -16.01 -6.11
N ALA A 60 -18.83 -15.62 -5.46
CA ALA A 60 -17.88 -14.66 -6.02
C ALA A 60 -16.64 -15.32 -6.64
N GLY A 61 -16.34 -16.57 -6.28
CA GLY A 61 -15.24 -17.36 -6.84
C GLY A 61 -15.37 -17.58 -8.36
N PRO A 62 -16.52 -18.02 -8.89
CA PRO A 62 -16.70 -18.18 -10.34
C PRO A 62 -16.56 -16.88 -11.13
N LEU A 63 -16.99 -15.75 -10.54
CA LEU A 63 -16.83 -14.42 -11.14
C LEU A 63 -15.36 -13.95 -11.12
N ALA A 64 -14.61 -14.24 -10.06
CA ALA A 64 -13.18 -13.95 -10.02
C ALA A 64 -12.40 -14.83 -10.99
N ALA A 65 -12.79 -16.09 -11.16
CA ALA A 65 -12.15 -17.04 -12.07
C ALA A 65 -12.32 -16.69 -13.56
N SER A 66 -13.38 -15.97 -13.93
CA SER A 66 -13.59 -15.51 -15.32
C SER A 66 -12.70 -14.32 -15.70
N LEU A 67 -12.09 -13.64 -14.72
CA LEU A 67 -11.20 -12.50 -14.93
C LEU A 67 -9.75 -12.97 -15.14
N THR A 68 -9.43 -13.35 -16.38
CA THR A 68 -8.11 -13.94 -16.71
C THR A 68 -7.05 -12.91 -17.09
N THR A 69 -7.42 -11.67 -17.41
CA THR A 69 -6.45 -10.65 -17.80
C THR A 69 -5.85 -9.94 -16.56
N PRO A 70 -4.53 -9.63 -16.56
CA PRO A 70 -3.89 -8.94 -15.42
C PRO A 70 -4.58 -7.62 -15.07
N VAL A 71 -5.03 -6.88 -16.09
CA VAL A 71 -5.74 -5.60 -15.92
C VAL A 71 -7.07 -5.78 -15.19
N LEU A 72 -7.84 -6.83 -15.51
CA LEU A 72 -9.10 -7.10 -14.82
C LEU A 72 -8.88 -7.56 -13.37
N GLN A 73 -7.84 -8.35 -13.12
CA GLN A 73 -7.48 -8.76 -11.77
C GLN A 73 -7.00 -7.57 -10.92
N ALA A 74 -6.29 -6.62 -11.55
CA ALA A 74 -5.91 -5.36 -10.92
C ALA A 74 -7.12 -4.48 -10.61
N ALA A 75 -8.08 -4.40 -11.55
CA ALA A 75 -9.34 -3.69 -11.34
C ALA A 75 -10.15 -4.30 -10.19
N LEU A 76 -10.24 -5.63 -10.11
CA LEU A 76 -10.87 -6.32 -8.98
C LEU A 76 -10.17 -5.99 -7.66
N PHE A 77 -8.84 -6.03 -7.61
CA PHE A 77 -8.09 -5.62 -6.43
C PHE A 77 -8.37 -4.16 -6.06
N GLY A 78 -8.44 -3.27 -7.04
CA GLY A 78 -8.81 -1.86 -6.86
C GLY A 78 -10.22 -1.68 -6.26
N ILE A 79 -11.20 -2.47 -6.70
CA ILE A 79 -12.56 -2.47 -6.15
C ILE A 79 -12.55 -2.93 -4.69
N LEU A 80 -11.84 -4.02 -4.39
CA LEU A 80 -11.71 -4.53 -3.01
C LEU A 80 -11.00 -3.54 -2.11
N PHE A 81 -9.94 -2.89 -2.62
CA PHE A 81 -9.25 -1.82 -1.94
C PHE A 81 -10.16 -0.62 -1.67
N GLY A 82 -10.92 -0.16 -2.67
CA GLY A 82 -11.86 0.95 -2.50
C GLY A 82 -12.95 0.65 -1.48
N GLY A 83 -13.54 -0.55 -1.55
CA GLY A 83 -14.56 -1.00 -0.59
C GLY A 83 -14.01 -1.15 0.83
N SER A 84 -12.84 -1.78 0.98
CA SER A 84 -12.18 -1.93 2.29
C SER A 84 -11.73 -0.58 2.86
N PHE A 85 -11.20 0.32 2.03
CA PHE A 85 -10.85 1.68 2.42
C PHE A 85 -12.06 2.42 2.97
N PHE A 86 -13.19 2.38 2.27
CA PHE A 86 -14.42 3.03 2.72
C PHE A 86 -14.90 2.47 4.09
N LEU A 87 -14.87 1.15 4.26
CA LEU A 87 -15.27 0.50 5.51
C LEU A 87 -14.32 0.85 6.67
N VAL A 88 -13.02 0.71 6.46
CA VAL A 88 -12.00 1.02 7.47
C VAL A 88 -12.05 2.50 7.81
N TYR A 89 -12.10 3.39 6.83
CA TYR A 89 -12.19 4.83 7.05
C TYR A 89 -13.41 5.19 7.88
N ARG A 90 -14.58 4.60 7.59
CA ARG A 90 -15.79 4.81 8.37
C ARG A 90 -15.67 4.31 9.81
N MET A 91 -14.96 3.21 10.05
CA MET A 91 -14.67 2.72 11.41
C MET A 91 -13.67 3.63 12.13
N THR A 92 -12.71 4.21 11.41
CA THR A 92 -11.65 5.02 12.02
C THR A 92 -11.98 6.51 12.14
N TYR A 93 -13.04 6.97 11.46
CA TYR A 93 -13.39 8.39 11.36
C TYR A 93 -13.63 9.06 12.71
N SER A 94 -14.18 8.34 13.69
CA SER A 94 -14.44 8.86 15.03
C SER A 94 -13.19 9.11 15.87
N PHE A 95 -12.00 8.75 15.37
CA PHE A 95 -10.75 8.86 16.10
C PHE A 95 -9.83 9.98 15.59
N ASP A 96 -10.36 10.95 14.86
CA ASP A 96 -9.58 12.08 14.35
C ASP A 96 -9.34 13.10 15.48
N VAL A 97 -8.10 13.16 15.98
CA VAL A 97 -7.69 14.03 17.09
C VAL A 97 -6.77 15.12 16.54
N GLY A 98 -7.36 16.23 16.10
CA GLY A 98 -6.62 17.45 15.75
C GLY A 98 -5.70 17.37 14.52
N SER A 99 -5.23 18.53 14.06
CA SER A 99 -4.27 18.62 12.94
C SER A 99 -2.90 18.11 13.41
N PRO A 100 -2.34 17.07 12.75
CA PRO A 100 -1.04 16.52 13.14
C PRO A 100 0.07 17.52 12.85
N GLY A 101 1.09 17.57 13.71
CA GLY A 101 2.30 18.34 13.44
C GLY A 101 3.02 17.83 12.18
N LEU A 102 3.82 18.69 11.54
CA LEU A 102 4.58 18.34 10.33
C LEU A 102 5.36 17.01 10.47
N ALA A 103 6.01 16.81 11.62
CA ALA A 103 6.77 15.59 11.89
C ALA A 103 5.89 14.32 11.93
N GLN A 104 4.70 14.42 12.55
CA GLN A 104 3.74 13.31 12.58
C GLN A 104 3.18 13.02 11.19
N ALA A 105 2.92 14.05 10.38
CA ALA A 105 2.44 13.89 9.01
C ALA A 105 3.47 13.17 8.12
N ILE A 106 4.75 13.54 8.21
CA ILE A 106 5.84 12.89 7.48
C ILE A 106 5.99 11.43 7.93
N LEU A 107 5.98 11.18 9.24
CA LEU A 107 6.07 9.83 9.79
C LEU A 107 4.90 8.95 9.32
N CYS A 108 3.69 9.50 9.32
CA CYS A 108 2.48 8.81 8.86
C CYS A 108 2.55 8.46 7.37
N GLY A 109 2.98 9.40 6.52
CA GLY A 109 3.14 9.16 5.09
C GLY A 109 4.22 8.14 4.77
N ALA A 110 5.36 8.20 5.45
CA ALA A 110 6.43 7.21 5.30
C ALA A 110 5.97 5.81 5.72
N ALA A 111 5.29 5.70 6.87
CA ALA A 111 4.79 4.43 7.39
C ALA A 111 3.70 3.82 6.48
N ALA A 112 2.71 4.60 6.06
CA ALA A 112 1.69 4.14 5.13
C ALA A 112 2.30 3.68 3.79
N THR A 113 3.29 4.41 3.28
CA THR A 113 4.01 4.04 2.05
C THR A 113 4.77 2.73 2.21
N ALA A 114 5.44 2.53 3.34
CA ALA A 114 6.13 1.26 3.62
C ALA A 114 5.16 0.07 3.60
N VAL A 115 3.94 0.22 4.14
CA VAL A 115 2.90 -0.81 4.05
C VAL A 115 2.45 -1.04 2.61
N ILE A 116 2.17 0.03 1.85
CA ILE A 116 1.78 -0.08 0.44
C ILE A 116 2.84 -0.83 -0.35
N VAL A 117 4.12 -0.44 -0.25
CA VAL A 117 5.22 -1.07 -0.99
C VAL A 117 5.39 -2.54 -0.58
N ALA A 118 5.38 -2.82 0.73
CA ALA A 118 5.53 -4.19 1.24
C ALA A 118 4.43 -5.13 0.71
N VAL A 119 3.17 -4.67 0.71
CA VAL A 119 2.02 -5.45 0.23
C VAL A 119 1.97 -5.49 -1.30
N TRP A 120 2.40 -4.43 -2.00
CA TRP A 120 2.52 -4.42 -3.46
C TRP A 120 3.48 -5.51 -3.94
N ILE A 121 4.61 -5.70 -3.25
CA ILE A 121 5.57 -6.78 -3.53
C ILE A 121 4.99 -8.17 -3.21
N MET A 122 4.06 -8.28 -2.27
CA MET A 122 3.38 -9.54 -1.98
C MET A 122 2.36 -9.96 -3.03
N THR A 123 1.84 -9.00 -3.80
CA THR A 123 0.67 -9.23 -4.64
C THR A 123 1.10 -9.48 -6.09
N PRO A 124 1.01 -10.72 -6.61
CA PRO A 124 1.54 -11.05 -7.93
C PRO A 124 0.97 -10.18 -9.06
N VAL A 125 -0.32 -9.88 -9.02
CA VAL A 125 -0.96 -9.03 -10.04
C VAL A 125 -0.50 -7.59 -10.02
N LEU A 126 -0.11 -7.07 -8.85
CA LEU A 126 0.45 -5.72 -8.80
C LEU A 126 1.89 -5.72 -9.35
N GLN A 127 2.61 -6.82 -9.20
CA GLN A 127 3.92 -7.02 -9.83
C GLN A 127 3.83 -7.07 -11.36
N ASP A 128 2.73 -7.58 -11.92
CA ASP A 128 2.51 -7.57 -13.38
C ASP A 128 2.28 -6.15 -13.94
N ILE A 129 1.78 -5.22 -13.13
CA ILE A 129 1.59 -3.81 -13.52
C ILE A 129 2.89 -3.04 -13.35
N TRP A 130 3.51 -3.16 -12.17
CA TRP A 130 4.78 -2.53 -11.85
C TRP A 130 5.64 -3.46 -11.01
N HIS A 131 6.70 -3.94 -11.63
CA HIS A 131 7.71 -4.77 -10.98
C HIS A 131 8.83 -3.87 -10.45
N PHE A 132 8.93 -3.76 -9.13
CA PHE A 132 10.00 -3.00 -8.49
C PHE A 132 11.37 -3.64 -8.76
N GLY A 133 12.41 -2.84 -8.93
CA GLY A 133 13.76 -3.31 -9.16
C GLY A 133 14.37 -4.07 -7.97
N PRO A 134 15.51 -4.76 -8.18
CA PRO A 134 16.14 -5.63 -7.18
C PRO A 134 16.47 -4.91 -5.86
N ASN A 135 16.84 -3.63 -5.92
CA ASN A 135 17.18 -2.84 -4.73
C ASN A 135 15.98 -2.68 -3.80
N VAL A 136 14.82 -2.28 -4.33
CA VAL A 136 13.60 -2.12 -3.53
C VAL A 136 13.12 -3.49 -3.02
N GLN A 137 13.18 -4.53 -3.85
CA GLN A 137 12.86 -5.89 -3.43
C GLN A 137 13.79 -6.42 -2.34
N SER A 138 15.06 -6.02 -2.32
CA SER A 138 15.98 -6.42 -1.25
C SER A 138 15.64 -5.78 0.10
N VAL A 139 15.11 -4.55 0.08
CA VAL A 139 14.74 -3.78 1.28
C VAL A 139 13.37 -4.21 1.82
N PHE A 140 12.36 -4.33 0.94
CA PHE A 140 10.97 -4.64 1.30
C PHE A 140 10.57 -6.10 1.02
N GLY A 141 11.55 -6.94 0.69
CA GLY A 141 11.37 -8.35 0.36
C GLY A 141 10.96 -9.20 1.55
N ALA A 142 10.71 -10.48 1.27
CA ALA A 142 10.16 -11.43 2.24
C ALA A 142 10.94 -11.50 3.56
N ALA A 143 12.27 -11.35 3.53
CA ALA A 143 13.14 -11.44 4.72
C ALA A 143 12.89 -10.31 5.75
N TYR A 144 12.58 -9.09 5.29
CA TYR A 144 12.44 -7.91 6.15
C TYR A 144 11.00 -7.42 6.27
N ARG A 145 10.09 -8.02 5.51
CA ARG A 145 8.70 -7.55 5.38
C ARG A 145 7.97 -7.44 6.72
N LEU A 146 8.10 -8.45 7.57
CA LEU A 146 7.46 -8.46 8.89
C LEU A 146 7.91 -7.25 9.71
N TRP A 147 9.20 -6.94 9.70
CA TRP A 147 9.78 -5.82 10.44
C TRP A 147 9.30 -4.48 9.89
N TRP A 148 9.21 -4.33 8.57
CA TRP A 148 8.66 -3.13 7.95
C TRP A 148 7.20 -2.90 8.30
N LEU A 149 6.36 -3.94 8.22
CA LEU A 149 4.95 -3.83 8.57
C LEU A 149 4.78 -3.50 10.05
N LEU A 150 5.51 -4.18 10.93
CA LEU A 150 5.47 -3.94 12.37
C LEU A 150 5.91 -2.51 12.70
N ALA A 151 7.06 -2.07 12.19
CA ALA A 151 7.57 -0.71 12.39
C ALA A 151 6.59 0.35 11.84
N ALA A 152 6.00 0.11 10.67
CA ALA A 152 5.02 1.00 10.09
C ALA A 152 3.75 1.11 10.95
N TYR A 153 3.21 -0.01 11.45
CA TYR A 153 2.05 0.04 12.34
C TYR A 153 2.33 0.74 13.67
N PHE A 154 3.52 0.54 14.25
CA PHE A 154 3.95 1.30 15.42
C PHE A 154 4.07 2.80 15.11
N ALA A 155 4.68 3.17 13.99
CA ALA A 155 4.81 4.55 13.55
C ALA A 155 3.44 5.21 13.29
N LEU A 156 2.49 4.49 12.68
CA LEU A 156 1.13 4.96 12.47
C LEU A 156 0.36 5.13 13.79
N ALA A 157 0.55 4.21 14.75
CA ALA A 157 -0.04 4.34 16.07
C ALA A 157 0.51 5.55 16.84
N PHE A 158 1.82 5.81 16.75
CA PHE A 158 2.44 6.97 17.36
C PHE A 158 2.07 8.29 16.67
N ALA A 159 2.03 8.32 15.33
CA ALA A 159 1.61 9.51 14.58
C ALA A 159 0.15 9.91 14.84
N ARG A 160 -0.66 8.98 15.39
CA ARG A 160 -2.02 9.22 15.85
C ARG A 160 -2.11 9.74 17.28
N GLY A 161 -1.18 9.34 18.16
CA GLY A 161 -1.18 9.70 19.59
C GLY A 161 -0.72 11.13 19.83
#